data_AF-A0A943HBY0-F1
#
_entry.id   AF-A0A943HBY0-F1
#
_cell.length_a   1.000
_cell.length_b   1.000
_cell.length_c   1.000
_cell.angle_alpha   90.00
_cell.angle_beta   90.00
_cell.angle_gamma   90.00
#
_symmetry.space_group_name_H-M   'P 1'
#
loop_
_entity.id
_entity.type
_entity.pdbx_description
1 polymer ?
#
loop_
_entity_poly.entity_id
_entity_poly.type
_entity_poly.pdbx_seq_one_letter_code
_entity_poly.pdbx_strand_id
1 'polypeptide(L)'
;MSGCSTCPSKNKCSSKDTVGAQGCGKLLPKYGEIKNVIGIISGKGGVGKSTVTGILASTLRKKGYKVGVLDADITGPSMPRFFGISNKRAVIEPIDENNFKYNPVESKGGVKVLSMNLLIPKEDDPVVWRGPIVTSVLTQLFTDTVWGELDYLLIDMPPGTSDITLTVMQSFPITELIIVSTPQDMVSMIVKKVITMANKMPLPIRGVVENMSYINCPGCDTKMRVFSKKSAEEHAEYLGVPLIGELPINVDLTEALEEGIAEEYVINNDLYSLIFEGLY
;
A
#
# COMPACT_ATOMS: atom_id res chain seq x y z
N MET A 1 3.99 9.41 -49.94
CA MET A 1 5.27 8.69 -49.73
C MET A 1 6.32 9.72 -49.31
N SER A 2 6.55 9.84 -48.01
CA SER A 2 7.63 10.67 -47.43
C SER A 2 8.49 9.75 -46.58
N GLY A 3 9.75 9.62 -46.99
CA GLY A 3 10.68 8.60 -46.55
C GLY A 3 11.17 8.79 -45.11
N CYS A 4 11.18 7.67 -44.38
CA CYS A 4 11.78 7.53 -43.06
C CYS A 4 13.25 7.10 -43.21
N SER A 5 14.14 8.03 -43.57
CA SER A 5 15.54 7.72 -43.89
C SER A 5 16.60 8.34 -42.97
N THR A 6 16.23 8.83 -41.78
CA THR A 6 17.18 9.51 -40.87
C THR A 6 17.07 9.12 -39.40
N CYS A 7 16.65 7.88 -39.07
CA CYS A 7 16.73 7.36 -37.70
C CYS A 7 17.94 6.41 -37.52
N PRO A 8 18.88 6.68 -36.58
CA PRO A 8 20.10 5.91 -36.38
C PRO A 8 19.93 4.62 -35.52
N SER A 9 18.70 4.19 -35.23
CA SER A 9 18.41 3.08 -34.30
C SER A 9 18.13 1.72 -34.98
N LYS A 10 18.47 1.55 -36.26
CA LYS A 10 18.05 0.39 -37.07
C LYS A 10 18.61 -0.99 -36.64
N ASN A 11 19.55 -1.05 -35.68
CA ASN A 11 20.31 -2.27 -35.38
C ASN A 11 20.06 -2.93 -34.01
N LYS A 12 18.92 -2.68 -33.33
CA LYS A 12 18.55 -3.45 -32.13
C LYS A 12 17.08 -3.91 -32.14
N CYS A 13 16.68 -4.61 -33.19
CA CYS A 13 15.43 -5.38 -33.17
C CYS A 13 15.68 -6.77 -33.71
N SER A 14 16.12 -7.65 -32.81
CA SER A 14 16.18 -9.10 -33.04
C SER A 14 15.18 -9.76 -32.10
N SER A 15 14.09 -10.22 -32.71
CA SER A 15 13.24 -11.37 -32.36
C SER A 15 12.53 -11.44 -31.00
N LYS A 16 11.19 -11.43 -31.12
CA LYS A 16 10.17 -12.19 -30.36
C LYS A 16 10.06 -11.85 -28.87
N ASP A 17 9.02 -11.09 -28.52
CA ASP A 17 7.93 -11.63 -27.69
C ASP A 17 6.65 -10.81 -27.85
N THR A 18 5.58 -11.52 -28.14
CA THR A 18 4.20 -11.06 -28.20
C THR A 18 3.64 -10.95 -26.78
N VAL A 19 3.71 -9.76 -26.19
CA VAL A 19 2.75 -9.29 -25.18
C VAL A 19 2.41 -7.84 -25.55
N GLY A 20 1.11 -7.59 -25.75
CA GLY A 20 0.60 -6.33 -26.27
C GLY A 20 1.03 -5.13 -25.43
N ALA A 21 1.41 -4.07 -26.14
CA ALA A 21 1.43 -2.66 -25.75
C ALA A 21 0.94 -2.35 -24.31
N GLN A 22 1.84 -2.45 -23.32
CA GLN A 22 1.73 -1.74 -22.06
C GLN A 22 2.97 -0.85 -21.90
N GLY A 23 2.75 0.37 -21.43
CA GLY A 23 3.59 1.54 -21.66
C GLY A 23 5.07 1.38 -21.30
N CYS A 24 5.89 2.01 -22.15
CA CYS A 24 7.29 2.32 -21.91
C CYS A 24 7.43 3.03 -20.53
N GLY A 25 8.13 2.43 -19.55
CA GLY A 25 8.67 3.16 -18.38
C GLY A 25 8.23 2.75 -16.98
N LYS A 26 7.43 1.69 -16.77
CA LYS A 26 7.13 1.22 -15.41
C LYS A 26 8.29 0.42 -14.81
N LEU A 27 8.50 0.56 -13.51
CA LEU A 27 9.52 -0.17 -12.74
C LEU A 27 9.15 -1.65 -12.65
N LEU A 28 10.17 -2.52 -12.65
CA LEU A 28 10.02 -3.95 -12.41
C LEU A 28 10.98 -4.37 -11.28
N PRO A 29 10.56 -5.30 -10.40
CA PRO A 29 11.45 -5.86 -9.39
C PRO A 29 12.57 -6.65 -10.06
N LYS A 30 13.81 -6.48 -9.60
CA LYS A 30 14.97 -7.24 -10.10
C LYS A 30 15.04 -8.65 -9.53
N TYR A 31 14.55 -8.85 -8.30
CA TYR A 31 14.68 -10.08 -7.53
C TYR A 31 13.32 -10.67 -7.14
N GLY A 32 12.50 -10.97 -8.14
CA GLY A 32 11.20 -11.60 -7.92
C GLY A 32 10.23 -11.34 -9.06
N GLU A 33 9.05 -11.95 -8.94
CA GLU A 33 7.91 -11.72 -9.82
C GLU A 33 6.69 -11.41 -8.95
N ILE A 34 5.97 -10.35 -9.29
CA ILE A 34 4.83 -9.89 -8.53
C ILE A 34 3.62 -9.86 -9.47
N LYS A 35 2.60 -10.67 -9.17
CA LYS A 35 1.40 -10.77 -10.01
C LYS A 35 0.51 -9.53 -9.91
N ASN A 36 0.26 -9.06 -8.69
CA ASN A 36 -0.61 -7.92 -8.43
C ASN A 36 0.07 -6.91 -7.51
N VAL A 37 0.06 -5.63 -7.89
CA VAL A 37 0.61 -4.54 -7.09
C VAL A 37 -0.53 -3.60 -6.73
N ILE A 38 -0.97 -3.63 -5.47
CA ILE A 38 -2.11 -2.84 -5.01
C ILE A 38 -1.58 -1.63 -4.23
N GLY A 39 -1.98 -0.43 -4.64
CA GLY A 39 -1.67 0.80 -3.90
C GLY A 39 -2.76 1.12 -2.89
N ILE A 40 -2.42 1.30 -1.62
CA ILE A 40 -3.35 1.70 -0.57
C ILE A 40 -3.09 3.17 -0.26
N ILE A 41 -4.07 4.03 -0.48
CA ILE A 41 -3.91 5.49 -0.37
C ILE A 41 -5.04 6.15 0.42
N SER A 42 -4.70 7.23 1.13
CA SER A 42 -5.66 8.10 1.80
C SER A 42 -5.52 9.56 1.37
N GLY A 43 -6.56 10.36 1.61
CA GLY A 43 -6.50 11.81 1.42
C GLY A 43 -5.62 12.53 2.45
N LYS A 44 -5.55 12.02 3.68
CA LYS A 44 -4.85 12.65 4.81
C LYS A 44 -4.18 11.60 5.69
N GLY A 45 -3.17 12.00 6.47
CA GLY A 45 -2.58 11.20 7.55
C GLY A 45 -3.55 10.97 8.72
N GLY A 46 -3.40 9.82 9.41
CA GLY A 46 -4.21 9.51 10.60
C GLY A 46 -5.61 8.94 10.32
N VAL A 47 -5.95 8.59 9.07
CA VAL A 47 -7.18 7.85 8.74
C VAL A 47 -7.07 6.33 8.98
N GLY A 48 -5.89 5.85 9.38
CA GLY A 48 -5.61 4.42 9.55
C GLY A 48 -5.30 3.66 8.25
N LYS A 49 -4.81 4.35 7.21
CA LYS A 49 -4.34 3.76 5.95
C LYS A 49 -3.44 2.54 6.18
N SER A 50 -2.39 2.73 6.97
CA SER A 50 -1.43 1.69 7.30
C SER A 50 -2.07 0.52 8.05
N THR A 51 -2.97 0.78 8.99
CA THR A 51 -3.73 -0.28 9.68
C THR A 51 -4.55 -1.11 8.69
N VAL A 52 -5.22 -0.47 7.74
CA VAL A 52 -5.96 -1.17 6.67
C VAL A 52 -5.03 -1.98 5.79
N THR A 53 -3.85 -1.45 5.42
CA THR A 53 -2.82 -2.18 4.67
C THR A 53 -2.38 -3.45 5.40
N GLY A 54 -2.09 -3.35 6.70
CA GLY A 54 -1.71 -4.49 7.53
C GLY A 54 -2.82 -5.54 7.67
N ILE A 55 -4.07 -5.08 7.85
CA ILE A 55 -5.24 -5.98 7.91
C ILE A 55 -5.39 -6.75 6.60
N LEU A 56 -5.34 -6.06 5.47
CA LEU A 56 -5.48 -6.66 4.15
C LEU A 56 -4.35 -7.67 3.88
N ALA A 57 -3.09 -7.31 4.19
CA ALA A 57 -1.96 -8.21 4.04
C ALA A 57 -2.11 -9.49 4.87
N SER A 58 -2.49 -9.35 6.14
CA SER A 58 -2.68 -10.48 7.06
C SER A 58 -3.83 -11.38 6.60
N THR A 59 -4.90 -10.80 6.09
CA THR A 59 -6.07 -11.54 5.58
C THR A 59 -5.74 -12.29 4.29
N LEU A 60 -5.07 -11.65 3.33
CA LEU A 60 -4.58 -12.32 2.11
C LEU A 60 -3.61 -13.46 2.44
N ARG A 61 -2.75 -13.25 3.43
CA ARG A 61 -1.82 -14.29 3.87
C ARG A 61 -2.55 -15.48 4.51
N LYS A 62 -3.55 -15.22 5.36
CA LYS A 62 -4.44 -16.25 5.95
C LYS A 62 -5.17 -17.06 4.87
N LYS A 63 -5.56 -16.41 3.75
CA LYS A 63 -6.15 -17.08 2.58
C LYS A 63 -5.17 -17.96 1.78
N GLY A 64 -3.87 -17.94 2.11
CA GLY A 64 -2.85 -18.79 1.49
C GLY A 64 -2.01 -18.11 0.40
N TYR A 65 -2.24 -16.83 0.12
CA TYR A 65 -1.47 -16.08 -0.87
C TYR A 65 -0.04 -15.78 -0.39
N LYS A 66 0.89 -15.60 -1.35
CA LYS A 66 2.23 -15.04 -1.09
C LYS A 66 2.13 -13.51 -1.09
N VAL A 67 2.35 -12.89 0.06
CA VAL A 67 2.09 -11.45 0.26
C VAL A 67 3.34 -10.70 0.67
N GLY A 68 3.57 -9.57 0.02
CA GLY A 68 4.55 -8.56 0.42
C GLY A 68 3.88 -7.24 0.80
N VAL A 69 4.56 -6.46 1.63
CA VAL A 69 4.18 -5.09 1.98
C VAL A 69 5.40 -4.18 1.83
N LEU A 70 5.25 -3.15 1.01
CA LEU A 70 6.20 -2.05 0.89
C LEU A 70 5.62 -0.81 1.59
N ASP A 71 6.26 -0.40 2.67
CA ASP A 71 5.94 0.82 3.39
C ASP A 71 6.58 2.02 2.67
N ALA A 72 5.77 2.74 1.90
CA ALA A 72 6.20 3.94 1.19
C ALA A 72 5.91 5.23 1.99
N ASP A 73 5.29 5.12 3.17
CA ASP A 73 5.00 6.24 4.05
C ASP A 73 6.18 6.52 4.99
N ILE A 74 7.19 7.19 4.45
CA ILE A 74 8.46 7.49 5.14
C ILE A 74 8.25 8.34 6.41
N THR A 75 7.07 8.94 6.59
CA THR A 75 6.79 9.81 7.74
C THR A 75 6.46 9.06 9.03
N GLY A 76 6.24 7.73 9.01
CA GLY A 76 6.01 6.98 10.24
C GLY A 76 6.30 5.47 10.15
N PRO A 77 6.77 4.82 11.24
CA PRO A 77 7.07 3.39 11.30
C PRO A 77 5.83 2.50 11.39
N SER A 78 4.92 2.66 10.43
CA SER A 78 3.57 2.09 10.56
C SER A 78 3.53 0.59 10.30
N MET A 79 4.21 0.10 9.25
CA MET A 79 4.18 -1.34 8.90
C MET A 79 5.01 -2.21 9.84
N PRO A 80 6.26 -1.85 10.21
CA PRO A 80 7.02 -2.65 11.17
C PRO A 80 6.31 -2.82 12.51
N ARG A 81 5.62 -1.77 12.98
CA ARG A 81 4.82 -1.80 14.20
C ARG A 81 3.62 -2.74 14.07
N PHE A 82 2.87 -2.65 12.97
CA PHE A 82 1.72 -3.51 12.72
C PHE A 82 2.07 -5.01 12.82
N PHE A 83 3.20 -5.41 12.22
CA PHE A 83 3.64 -6.80 12.19
C PHE A 83 4.49 -7.22 13.41
N GLY A 84 4.69 -6.34 14.40
CA GLY A 84 5.50 -6.67 15.57
C GLY A 84 6.98 -6.94 15.26
N ILE A 85 7.52 -6.26 14.24
CA ILE A 85 8.89 -6.46 13.73
C ILE A 85 9.76 -5.19 13.84
N SER A 86 9.36 -4.18 14.62
CA SER A 86 10.11 -2.93 14.79
C SER A 86 11.53 -3.13 15.35
N ASN A 87 11.77 -4.22 16.07
CA ASN A 87 13.09 -4.60 16.60
C ASN A 87 13.95 -5.39 15.60
N LYS A 88 13.39 -5.79 14.45
CA LYS A 88 14.13 -6.46 13.37
C LYS A 88 14.73 -5.42 12.43
N ARG A 89 15.70 -5.84 11.64
CA ARG A 89 16.31 -5.01 10.60
C ARG A 89 16.33 -5.78 9.29
N ALA A 90 16.06 -5.07 8.20
CA ALA A 90 16.25 -5.61 6.87
C ALA A 90 17.77 -5.71 6.60
N VAL A 91 18.19 -6.82 5.98
CA VAL A 91 19.60 -7.03 5.68
C VAL A 91 19.91 -6.39 4.33
N ILE A 92 20.92 -5.52 4.30
CA ILE A 92 21.49 -5.00 3.06
C ILE A 92 22.64 -5.92 2.68
N GLU A 93 22.45 -6.71 1.63
CA GLU A 93 23.49 -7.61 1.13
C GLU A 93 24.19 -6.99 -0.09
N PRO A 94 25.52 -6.75 -0.03
CA PRO A 94 26.27 -6.31 -1.19
C PRO A 94 26.32 -7.44 -2.23
N ILE A 95 26.13 -7.07 -3.49
CA ILE A 95 26.29 -7.97 -4.64
C ILE A 95 27.68 -7.74 -5.24
N ASP A 96 28.07 -6.47 -5.36
CA ASP A 96 29.39 -6.02 -5.81
C ASP A 96 29.74 -4.66 -5.16
N GLU A 97 30.83 -4.03 -5.59
CA GLU A 97 31.31 -2.76 -5.03
C GLU A 97 30.30 -1.60 -5.13
N ASN A 98 29.33 -1.67 -6.06
CA ASN A 98 28.38 -0.59 -6.35
C ASN A 98 26.91 -0.98 -6.19
N ASN A 99 26.60 -2.27 -6.10
CA ASN A 99 25.23 -2.78 -6.04
C ASN A 99 24.97 -3.56 -4.75
N PHE A 100 23.78 -3.36 -4.18
CA PHE A 100 23.26 -4.10 -3.05
C PHE A 100 21.83 -4.57 -3.34
N LYS A 101 21.36 -5.52 -2.53
CA LYS A 101 19.96 -5.94 -2.48
C LYS A 101 19.45 -5.89 -1.05
N TYR A 102 18.15 -5.68 -0.92
CA TYR A 102 17.46 -5.69 0.37
C TYR A 102 16.79 -7.05 0.58
N ASN A 103 17.07 -7.68 1.71
CA ASN A 103 16.28 -8.81 2.18
C ASN A 103 15.14 -8.28 3.08
N PRO A 104 13.87 -8.43 2.67
CA PRO A 104 12.75 -7.97 3.47
C PRO A 104 12.65 -8.80 4.75
N VAL A 105 12.07 -8.21 5.78
CA VAL A 105 11.82 -8.89 7.04
C VAL A 105 10.51 -9.66 6.94
N GLU A 106 10.51 -10.92 7.35
CA GLU A 106 9.29 -11.73 7.37
C GLU A 106 8.56 -11.58 8.72
N SER A 107 7.25 -11.32 8.64
CA SER A 107 6.33 -11.31 9.80
C SER A 107 6.15 -12.73 10.36
N LYS A 108 5.46 -12.86 11.49
CA LYS A 108 5.15 -14.19 12.05
C LYS A 108 4.22 -14.98 11.11
N GLY A 109 3.29 -14.31 10.45
CA GLY A 109 2.38 -14.89 9.47
C GLY A 109 3.02 -15.19 8.10
N GLY A 110 4.27 -14.79 7.87
CA GLY A 110 4.96 -15.00 6.58
C GLY A 110 4.73 -13.90 5.55
N VAL A 111 4.31 -12.71 5.98
CA VAL A 111 4.25 -11.51 5.13
C VAL A 111 5.66 -10.92 5.01
N LYS A 112 6.13 -10.69 3.78
CA LYS A 112 7.41 -10.01 3.55
C LYS A 112 7.24 -8.51 3.68
N VAL A 113 7.91 -7.88 4.63
CA VAL A 113 7.77 -6.45 4.91
C VAL A 113 9.09 -5.73 4.64
N LEU A 114 8.99 -4.63 3.92
CA LEU A 114 10.08 -3.69 3.77
C LEU A 114 9.60 -2.27 4.09
N SER A 115 10.37 -1.58 4.92
CA SER A 115 10.11 -0.20 5.33
C SER A 115 11.45 0.50 5.55
N MET A 116 11.47 1.81 5.36
CA MET A 116 12.63 2.64 5.70
C MET A 116 13.04 2.48 7.16
N ASN A 117 12.09 2.32 8.07
CA ASN A 117 12.38 2.16 9.49
C ASN A 117 13.07 0.83 9.83
N LEU A 118 13.03 -0.16 8.93
CA LEU A 118 13.80 -1.40 9.08
C LEU A 118 15.24 -1.27 8.61
N LEU A 119 15.58 -0.17 7.91
CA LEU A 119 16.91 0.11 7.38
C LEU A 119 17.67 1.15 8.21
N ILE A 120 16.96 2.06 8.90
CA ILE A 120 17.57 3.09 9.74
C ILE A 120 17.78 2.56 11.16
N PRO A 121 18.98 2.69 11.77
CA PRO A 121 19.25 2.18 13.11
C PRO A 121 18.41 2.83 14.22
N LYS A 122 18.06 4.12 14.08
CA LYS A 122 17.35 4.94 15.08
C LYS A 122 16.21 5.73 14.44
N GLU A 123 15.00 5.61 15.00
CA GLU A 123 13.79 6.29 14.52
C GLU A 123 13.80 7.82 14.78
N ASP A 124 14.58 8.29 15.78
CA ASP A 124 14.59 9.69 16.24
C ASP A 124 15.60 10.60 15.52
N ASP A 125 16.43 10.07 14.61
CA ASP A 125 17.42 10.88 13.90
C ASP A 125 16.71 11.72 12.81
N PRO A 126 16.76 13.07 12.85
CA PRO A 126 16.07 13.92 11.90
C PRO A 126 16.78 13.87 10.54
N VAL A 127 16.42 12.90 9.72
CA VAL A 127 16.88 12.84 8.33
C VAL A 127 16.04 13.82 7.52
N VAL A 128 16.66 14.87 6.99
CA VAL A 128 16.00 15.83 6.10
C VAL A 128 15.79 15.16 4.74
N TRP A 129 14.62 14.58 4.55
CA TRP A 129 14.22 13.95 3.31
C TRP A 129 13.81 15.00 2.26
N ARG A 130 14.69 15.28 1.29
CA ARG A 130 14.29 16.04 0.10
C ARG A 130 13.54 15.12 -0.87
N GLY A 131 12.46 15.59 -1.48
CA GLY A 131 11.58 14.80 -2.36
C GLY A 131 12.28 13.90 -3.38
N PRO A 132 13.29 14.37 -4.14
CA PRO A 132 14.01 13.51 -5.10
C PRO A 132 14.74 12.32 -4.47
N ILE A 133 15.25 12.47 -3.24
CA ILE A 133 15.93 11.41 -2.50
C ILE A 133 14.90 10.35 -2.09
N VAL A 134 13.74 10.78 -1.59
CA VAL A 134 12.63 9.89 -1.20
C VAL A 134 12.20 9.01 -2.37
N THR A 135 11.92 9.61 -3.53
CA THR A 135 11.51 8.87 -4.71
C THR A 135 12.58 7.87 -5.17
N SER A 136 13.85 8.27 -5.17
CA SER A 136 14.96 7.38 -5.52
C SER A 136 15.05 6.19 -4.58
N VAL A 137 14.92 6.43 -3.28
CA VAL A 137 14.97 5.38 -2.26
C VAL A 137 13.77 4.44 -2.39
N LEU A 138 12.55 4.95 -2.54
CA LEU A 138 11.36 4.12 -2.76
C LEU A 138 11.49 3.26 -4.02
N THR A 139 12.06 3.81 -5.09
CA THR A 139 12.36 3.07 -6.32
C THR A 139 13.30 1.91 -6.02
N GLN A 140 14.39 2.15 -5.29
CA GLN A 140 15.33 1.08 -4.89
C GLN A 140 14.68 0.04 -3.97
N LEU A 141 13.87 0.47 -2.99
CA LEU A 141 13.14 -0.45 -2.12
C LEU A 141 12.17 -1.35 -2.91
N PHE A 142 11.62 -0.86 -4.00
CA PHE A 142 10.80 -1.67 -4.89
C PHE A 142 11.65 -2.60 -5.77
N THR A 143 12.68 -2.06 -6.45
CA THR A 143 13.43 -2.79 -7.47
C THR A 143 14.47 -3.75 -6.91
N ASP A 144 15.19 -3.34 -5.87
CA ASP A 144 16.40 -4.01 -5.37
C ASP A 144 16.10 -4.95 -4.20
N THR A 145 14.83 -5.17 -3.89
CA THR A 145 14.38 -6.06 -2.81
C THR A 145 14.12 -7.47 -3.32
N VAL A 146 14.55 -8.46 -2.54
CA VAL A 146 14.33 -9.88 -2.79
C VAL A 146 12.90 -10.29 -2.42
N TRP A 147 11.94 -9.84 -3.23
CA TRP A 147 10.53 -10.18 -3.08
C TRP A 147 10.27 -11.68 -3.35
N GLY A 148 11.02 -12.30 -4.26
CA GLY A 148 10.71 -13.64 -4.76
C GLY A 148 9.38 -13.65 -5.51
N GLU A 149 8.70 -14.79 -5.55
CA GLU A 149 7.36 -14.87 -6.14
C GLU A 149 6.30 -14.37 -5.15
N LEU A 150 5.55 -13.34 -5.54
CA LEU A 150 4.42 -12.80 -4.78
C LEU A 150 3.14 -12.82 -5.63
N ASP A 151 2.03 -13.22 -5.00
CA ASP A 151 0.70 -13.05 -5.57
C ASP A 151 0.24 -11.59 -5.42
N TYR A 152 0.56 -10.97 -4.27
CA TYR A 152 0.20 -9.60 -3.95
C TYR A 152 1.37 -8.85 -3.32
N LEU A 153 1.69 -7.68 -3.85
CA LEU A 153 2.46 -6.65 -3.15
C LEU A 153 1.54 -5.48 -2.81
N LEU A 154 1.37 -5.20 -1.53
CA LEU A 154 0.65 -4.04 -1.04
C LEU A 154 1.63 -2.88 -0.83
N ILE A 155 1.33 -1.71 -1.39
CA ILE A 155 2.11 -0.49 -1.19
C ILE A 155 1.34 0.42 -0.24
N ASP A 156 1.86 0.64 0.97
CA ASP A 156 1.32 1.63 1.90
C ASP A 156 1.75 3.03 1.42
N MET A 157 0.91 3.66 0.59
CA MET A 157 1.31 4.87 -0.12
C MET A 157 1.44 6.08 0.82
N PRO A 158 2.27 7.08 0.50
CA PRO A 158 2.23 8.36 1.21
C PRO A 158 0.83 9.00 1.14
N PRO A 159 0.39 9.71 2.19
CA PRO A 159 -0.93 10.33 2.20
C PRO A 159 -1.03 11.51 1.22
N GLY A 160 -2.25 11.76 0.74
CA GLY A 160 -2.62 12.95 -0.01
C GLY A 160 -2.19 12.93 -1.48
N THR A 161 -2.03 14.12 -2.05
CA THR A 161 -1.71 14.34 -3.47
C THR A 161 -0.32 14.98 -3.63
N SER A 162 0.66 14.47 -2.88
CA SER A 162 2.05 14.96 -2.95
C SER A 162 2.73 14.52 -4.25
N ASP A 163 3.81 15.19 -4.64
CA ASP A 163 4.63 14.78 -5.80
C ASP A 163 5.19 13.36 -5.65
N ILE A 164 5.46 12.92 -4.42
CA ILE A 164 5.91 11.56 -4.12
C ILE A 164 4.79 10.57 -4.47
N THR A 165 3.56 10.84 -4.02
CA THR A 165 2.38 10.01 -4.34
C THR A 165 2.18 9.89 -5.85
N LEU A 166 2.25 11.03 -6.56
CA LEU A 166 2.12 11.08 -8.01
C LEU A 166 3.20 10.26 -8.71
N THR A 167 4.44 10.37 -8.24
CA THR A 167 5.56 9.64 -8.82
C THR A 167 5.42 8.14 -8.59
N VAL A 168 5.01 7.70 -7.39
CA VAL A 168 4.75 6.29 -7.12
C VAL A 168 3.65 5.76 -8.05
N MET A 169 2.55 6.49 -8.23
CA MET A 169 1.47 6.10 -9.15
C MET A 169 1.93 5.98 -10.62
N GLN A 170 2.85 6.84 -11.06
CA GLN A 170 3.32 6.85 -12.44
C GLN A 170 4.41 5.80 -12.71
N SER A 171 5.33 5.62 -11.75
CA SER A 171 6.51 4.78 -11.93
C SER A 171 6.26 3.32 -11.56
N PHE A 172 5.40 3.04 -10.58
CA PHE A 172 5.19 1.67 -10.11
C PHE A 172 4.14 0.96 -10.98
N PRO A 173 4.27 -0.37 -11.17
CA PRO A 173 3.31 -1.18 -11.92
C PRO A 173 2.04 -1.47 -11.11
N ILE A 174 1.45 -0.44 -10.48
CA ILE A 174 0.21 -0.56 -9.72
C ILE A 174 -0.91 -1.07 -10.63
N THR A 175 -1.55 -2.17 -10.22
CA THR A 175 -2.67 -2.80 -10.91
C THR A 175 -3.98 -2.14 -10.54
N GLU A 176 -4.16 -1.78 -9.27
CA GLU A 176 -5.35 -1.07 -8.78
C GLU A 176 -5.09 -0.32 -7.47
N LEU A 177 -6.00 0.59 -7.12
CA LEU A 177 -5.96 1.37 -5.89
C LEU A 177 -7.09 1.01 -4.94
N ILE A 178 -6.76 0.93 -3.66
CA ILE A 178 -7.72 0.90 -2.54
C ILE A 178 -7.64 2.23 -1.81
N ILE A 179 -8.77 2.90 -1.68
CA ILE A 179 -8.87 4.18 -0.98
C ILE A 179 -9.23 3.94 0.48
N VAL A 180 -8.57 4.64 1.40
CA VAL A 180 -8.93 4.64 2.83
C VAL A 180 -9.41 6.03 3.23
N SER A 181 -10.59 6.07 3.84
CA SER A 181 -11.26 7.31 4.27
C SER A 181 -11.86 7.17 5.67
N THR A 182 -12.33 8.28 6.24
CA THR A 182 -13.17 8.31 7.45
C THR A 182 -14.44 9.11 7.16
N PRO A 183 -15.53 8.97 7.93
CA PRO A 183 -16.81 9.63 7.64
C PRO A 183 -16.82 11.16 7.81
N GLN A 184 -15.68 11.78 8.09
CA GLN A 184 -15.57 13.21 8.35
C GLN A 184 -15.60 14.01 7.04
N ASP A 185 -16.52 14.97 6.91
CA ASP A 185 -16.72 15.74 5.66
C ASP A 185 -15.43 16.39 5.11
N MET A 186 -14.55 16.90 5.99
CA MET A 186 -13.27 17.50 5.57
C MET A 186 -12.34 16.46 4.93
N VAL A 187 -12.34 15.22 5.44
CA VAL A 187 -11.54 14.11 4.91
C VAL A 187 -12.10 13.69 3.56
N SER A 188 -13.42 13.57 3.44
CA SER A 188 -14.12 13.21 2.19
C SER A 188 -13.76 14.13 1.03
N MET A 189 -13.67 15.44 1.26
CA MET A 189 -13.25 16.40 0.22
C MET A 189 -11.83 16.16 -0.28
N ILE A 190 -10.90 15.81 0.61
CA ILE A 190 -9.50 15.56 0.24
C ILE A 190 -9.38 14.21 -0.48
N VAL A 191 -10.09 13.19 -0.01
CA VAL A 191 -10.15 11.88 -0.67
C VAL A 191 -10.73 12.01 -2.09
N LYS A 192 -11.74 12.85 -2.30
CA LYS A 192 -12.29 13.12 -3.63
C LYS A 192 -11.26 13.72 -4.60
N LYS A 193 -10.31 14.53 -4.10
CA LYS A 193 -9.18 15.03 -4.91
C LYS A 193 -8.23 13.90 -5.31
N VAL A 194 -7.94 12.97 -4.40
CA VAL A 194 -7.12 11.78 -4.69
C VAL A 194 -7.79 10.91 -5.75
N ILE A 195 -9.10 10.65 -5.61
CA ILE A 195 -9.89 9.89 -6.60
C ILE A 195 -9.85 10.58 -7.97
N THR A 196 -10.04 11.90 -8.00
CA THR A 196 -9.96 12.68 -9.25
C THR A 196 -8.58 12.61 -9.88
N MET A 197 -7.51 12.62 -9.09
CA MET A 197 -6.14 12.46 -9.54
C MET A 197 -5.91 11.06 -10.13
N ALA A 198 -6.34 10.01 -9.43
CA ALA A 198 -6.25 8.63 -9.89
C ALA A 198 -7.02 8.39 -11.19
N ASN A 199 -8.24 8.96 -11.34
CA ASN A 199 -9.04 8.85 -12.57
C ASN A 199 -8.41 9.55 -13.79
N LYS A 200 -7.49 10.50 -13.58
CA LYS A 200 -6.70 11.12 -14.67
C LYS A 200 -5.54 10.23 -15.12
N MET A 201 -5.27 9.16 -14.39
CA MET A 201 -4.27 8.15 -14.71
C MET A 201 -4.98 6.87 -15.16
N PRO A 202 -4.30 5.99 -15.93
CA PRO A 202 -4.84 4.68 -16.28
C PRO A 202 -4.74 3.70 -15.09
N LEU A 203 -5.22 4.11 -13.90
CA LEU A 203 -5.19 3.33 -12.67
C LEU A 203 -6.62 3.08 -12.17
N PRO A 204 -7.12 1.84 -12.20
CA PRO A 204 -8.46 1.53 -11.71
C PRO A 204 -8.50 1.64 -10.18
N ILE A 205 -9.61 2.17 -9.66
CA ILE A 205 -9.88 2.23 -8.23
C ILE A 205 -10.82 1.07 -7.88
N ARG A 206 -10.37 0.14 -7.04
CA ARG A 206 -11.17 -1.00 -6.60
C ARG A 206 -12.36 -0.56 -5.74
N GLY A 207 -12.13 0.43 -4.88
CA GLY A 207 -13.15 0.97 -4.00
C GLY A 207 -12.57 1.70 -2.80
N VAL A 208 -13.44 1.99 -1.83
CA VAL A 208 -13.11 2.68 -0.58
C VAL A 208 -13.39 1.80 0.63
N VAL A 209 -12.45 1.79 1.57
CA VAL A 209 -12.64 1.30 2.93
C VAL A 209 -12.91 2.51 3.82
N GLU A 210 -14.08 2.55 4.45
CA GLU A 210 -14.41 3.57 5.44
C GLU A 210 -13.94 3.11 6.83
N ASN A 211 -12.83 3.65 7.30
CA ASN A 211 -12.29 3.35 8.61
C ASN A 211 -12.89 4.24 9.70
N MET A 212 -12.84 3.79 10.95
CA MET A 212 -13.38 4.50 12.13
C MET A 212 -14.84 4.94 11.92
N SER A 213 -15.65 4.10 11.26
CA SER A 213 -16.99 4.47 10.80
C SER A 213 -18.02 4.49 11.93
N TYR A 214 -17.88 3.58 12.88
CA TYR A 214 -18.81 3.41 14.00
C TYR A 214 -18.12 2.82 15.22
N ILE A 215 -18.81 2.87 16.35
CA ILE A 215 -18.50 2.11 17.56
C ILE A 215 -19.62 1.08 17.75
N ASN A 216 -19.26 -0.14 18.13
CA ASN A 216 -20.25 -1.13 18.57
C ASN A 216 -20.73 -0.75 19.96
N CYS A 217 -22.04 -0.55 20.10
CA CYS A 217 -22.68 -0.28 21.39
C CYS A 217 -22.40 -1.43 22.38
N PRO A 218 -21.75 -1.17 23.53
CA PRO A 218 -21.58 -2.20 24.54
C PRO A 218 -22.95 -2.59 25.10
N GLY A 219 -23.42 -3.80 24.76
CA GLY A 219 -24.72 -4.32 25.20
C GLY A 219 -25.89 -4.06 24.24
N CYS A 220 -25.64 -3.58 23.01
CA CYS A 220 -26.65 -3.59 21.95
C CYS A 220 -26.03 -3.77 20.56
N ASP A 221 -26.76 -4.38 19.61
CA ASP A 221 -26.25 -4.62 18.24
C ASP A 221 -26.34 -3.37 17.33
N THR A 222 -26.38 -2.18 17.91
CA THR A 222 -26.49 -0.93 17.16
C THR A 222 -25.12 -0.35 16.85
N LYS A 223 -24.87 -0.01 15.59
CA LYS A 223 -23.70 0.76 15.15
C LYS A 223 -23.87 2.24 15.50
N MET A 224 -23.08 2.74 16.44
CA MET A 224 -23.05 4.15 16.81
C MET A 224 -22.10 4.92 15.90
N ARG A 225 -22.64 5.72 14.97
CA ARG A 225 -21.83 6.53 14.07
C ARG A 225 -21.39 7.82 14.74
N VAL A 226 -20.09 7.98 14.96
CA VAL A 226 -19.52 9.08 15.76
C VAL A 226 -19.31 10.35 14.94
N PHE A 227 -18.89 10.21 13.68
CA PHE A 227 -18.46 11.35 12.86
C PHE A 227 -19.51 11.84 11.87
N SER A 228 -20.51 11.02 11.53
CA SER A 228 -21.53 11.37 10.55
C SER A 228 -22.80 10.56 10.79
N LYS A 229 -23.96 11.12 10.40
CA LYS A 229 -25.23 10.38 10.36
C LYS A 229 -25.40 9.57 9.08
N LYS A 230 -24.59 9.84 8.07
CA LYS A 230 -24.62 9.12 6.79
C LYS A 230 -24.05 7.72 6.96
N SER A 231 -24.59 6.78 6.20
CA SER A 231 -24.06 5.44 6.04
C SER A 231 -22.74 5.45 5.24
N ALA A 232 -21.97 4.37 5.35
CA ALA A 232 -20.74 4.20 4.58
C ALA A 232 -21.05 4.11 3.07
N GLU A 233 -22.21 3.59 2.71
CA GLU A 233 -22.72 3.50 1.35
C GLU A 233 -22.98 4.89 0.76
N GLU A 234 -23.67 5.77 1.50
CA GLU A 234 -23.89 7.17 1.09
C GLU A 234 -22.56 7.92 0.94
N HIS A 235 -21.57 7.63 1.77
CA HIS A 235 -20.24 8.23 1.64
C HIS A 235 -19.50 7.70 0.41
N ALA A 236 -19.52 6.40 0.15
CA ALA A 236 -18.92 5.80 -1.04
C ALA A 236 -19.57 6.34 -2.33
N GLU A 237 -20.89 6.51 -2.35
CA GLU A 237 -21.63 7.14 -3.44
C GLU A 237 -21.19 8.60 -3.65
N TYR A 238 -21.05 9.38 -2.56
CA TYR A 238 -20.53 10.74 -2.64
C TYR A 238 -19.11 10.81 -3.25
N LEU A 239 -18.28 9.82 -2.95
CA LEU A 239 -16.92 9.69 -3.50
C LEU A 239 -16.91 9.16 -4.94
N GLY A 240 -17.99 8.53 -5.40
CA GLY A 240 -18.13 7.97 -6.74
C GLY A 240 -17.35 6.68 -6.94
N VAL A 241 -17.12 5.90 -5.87
CA VAL A 241 -16.38 4.63 -5.90
C VAL A 241 -17.12 3.54 -5.10
N PRO A 242 -16.92 2.24 -5.40
CA PRO A 242 -17.58 1.17 -4.66
C PRO A 242 -17.15 1.15 -3.18
N LEU A 243 -18.09 0.85 -2.28
CA LEU A 243 -17.75 0.53 -0.89
C LEU A 243 -17.16 -0.88 -0.82
N ILE A 244 -15.96 -1.01 -0.28
CA ILE A 244 -15.34 -2.30 0.05
C ILE A 244 -15.87 -2.79 1.40
N GLY A 245 -15.90 -1.89 2.37
CA GLY A 245 -16.44 -2.17 3.70
C GLY A 245 -16.20 -1.03 4.67
N GLU A 246 -16.85 -1.12 5.83
CA GLU A 246 -16.71 -0.18 6.94
C GLU A 246 -16.06 -0.86 8.16
N LEU A 247 -15.02 -0.23 8.72
CA LEU A 247 -14.33 -0.71 9.92
C LEU A 247 -14.76 0.11 11.15
N PRO A 248 -15.02 -0.57 12.29
CA PRO A 248 -15.30 0.13 13.54
C PRO A 248 -14.04 0.75 14.13
N ILE A 249 -14.24 1.66 15.08
CA ILE A 249 -13.21 1.99 16.07
C ILE A 249 -13.10 0.78 17.00
N ASN A 250 -11.93 0.12 16.99
CA ASN A 250 -11.66 -1.08 17.77
C ASN A 250 -10.48 -0.83 18.73
N VAL A 251 -10.78 -0.84 20.03
CA VAL A 251 -9.79 -0.62 21.09
C VAL A 251 -8.83 -1.80 21.18
N ASP A 252 -9.34 -3.02 21.12
CA ASP A 252 -8.53 -4.25 21.20
C ASP A 252 -7.52 -4.34 20.06
N LEU A 253 -7.89 -3.90 18.84
CA LEU A 253 -6.92 -3.81 17.74
C LEU A 253 -5.83 -2.78 18.04
N THR A 254 -6.19 -1.69 18.72
CA THR A 254 -5.22 -0.65 19.11
C THR A 254 -4.25 -1.19 20.15
N GLU A 255 -4.74 -1.91 21.17
CA GLU A 255 -3.89 -2.58 22.15
C GLU A 255 -2.99 -3.65 21.51
N ALA A 256 -3.53 -4.45 20.59
CA ALA A 256 -2.76 -5.44 19.83
C ALA A 256 -1.64 -4.80 18.99
N LEU A 257 -1.83 -3.57 18.49
CA LEU A 257 -0.78 -2.81 17.80
C LEU A 257 0.33 -2.35 18.76
N GLU A 258 -0.02 -1.94 19.97
CA GLU A 258 0.96 -1.55 21.00
C GLU A 258 1.78 -2.76 21.46
N GLU A 259 1.15 -3.92 21.57
CA GLU A 259 1.79 -5.18 21.98
C GLU A 259 2.54 -5.88 20.83
N GLY A 260 2.40 -5.42 19.59
CA GLY A 260 3.05 -6.04 18.42
C GLY A 260 2.44 -7.39 18.02
N ILE A 261 1.16 -7.61 18.32
CA ILE A 261 0.40 -8.84 18.01
C ILE A 261 -0.80 -8.58 17.09
N ALA A 262 -0.87 -7.41 16.45
CA ALA A 262 -2.00 -7.04 15.59
C ALA A 262 -2.22 -8.01 14.41
N GLU A 263 -1.17 -8.56 13.82
CA GLU A 263 -1.29 -9.61 12.79
C GLU A 263 -2.08 -10.82 13.32
N GLU A 264 -1.76 -11.29 14.54
CA GLU A 264 -2.43 -12.42 15.19
C GLU A 264 -3.88 -12.09 15.57
N TYR A 265 -4.11 -10.89 16.10
CA TYR A 265 -5.46 -10.42 16.44
C TYR A 265 -6.36 -10.37 15.20
N VAL A 266 -5.85 -9.85 14.08
CA VAL A 266 -6.61 -9.73 12.83
C VAL A 266 -6.97 -11.10 12.24
N ILE A 267 -6.03 -12.03 12.19
CA ILE A 267 -6.30 -13.35 11.60
C ILE A 267 -7.29 -14.17 12.44
N ASN A 268 -7.40 -13.90 13.74
CA ASN A 268 -8.31 -14.62 14.64
C ASN A 268 -9.67 -13.92 14.81
N ASN A 269 -9.89 -12.77 14.17
CA ASN A 269 -11.13 -12.01 14.29
C ASN A 269 -11.90 -12.01 12.95
N ASP A 270 -13.09 -12.59 12.98
CA ASP A 270 -13.94 -12.78 11.79
C ASP A 270 -14.36 -11.46 11.15
N LEU A 271 -14.46 -10.37 11.91
CA LEU A 271 -14.79 -9.03 11.37
C LEU A 271 -13.89 -8.68 10.18
N TYR A 272 -12.58 -8.85 10.33
CA TYR A 272 -11.62 -8.49 9.29
C TYR A 272 -11.61 -9.50 8.15
N SER A 273 -11.82 -10.78 8.45
CA SER A 273 -11.91 -11.81 7.39
C SER A 273 -13.11 -11.55 6.49
N LEU A 274 -14.27 -11.21 7.06
CA LEU A 274 -15.53 -10.97 6.35
C LEU A 274 -15.48 -9.71 5.47
N ILE A 275 -14.91 -8.61 5.98
CA ILE A 275 -14.83 -7.33 5.24
C ILE A 275 -14.03 -7.46 3.94
N PHE A 276 -13.00 -8.30 3.94
CA PHE A 276 -12.15 -8.54 2.78
C PHE A 276 -12.43 -9.89 2.10
N GLU A 277 -13.50 -10.60 2.48
CA GLU A 277 -13.77 -11.95 1.97
C GLU A 277 -14.05 -11.94 0.47
N GLY A 278 -14.82 -10.95 -0.02
CA GLY A 278 -15.08 -10.70 -1.44
C GLY A 278 -13.92 -10.03 -2.19
N LEU A 279 -12.79 -9.78 -1.52
CA LEU A 279 -11.56 -9.27 -2.14
C LEU A 279 -10.53 -10.40 -2.26
N TYR A 280 -10.30 -10.81 -3.51
CA TYR A 280 -9.28 -11.75 -3.99
C TYR A 280 -9.30 -13.18 -3.40
#